data_AF-A0A7V6CBX5-F1
#
_entry.id   AF-A0A7V6CBX5-F1
#
_cell.length_a   1.000
_cell.length_b   1.000
_cell.length_c   1.000
_cell.angle_alpha   90.00
_cell.angle_beta   90.00
_cell.angle_gamma   90.00
#
_symmetry.space_group_name_H-M   'P 1'
#
loop_
_entity.id
_entity.type
_entity.pdbx_description
1 polymer ?
#
loop_
_entity_poly.entity_id
_entity_poly.type
_entity_poly.pdbx_seq_one_letter_code
_entity_poly.pdbx_strand_id
1 'polypeptide(L)'
;MPGPPASDWLEHDICSSVELPECAARGFECGTGDWPFRGFVLRRGGRVFAYANICPHRRHMLDMVPDHFLVHDGQFIRCASHGALFVPETGETVAGPCIGKRLLALPVTERDGRILVCAPDSLQDVIDGV
;
A
#
# COMPACT_ATOMS: atom_id res chain seq x y z
N MET A 1 14.69 4.08 9.04
CA MET A 1 15.14 2.74 8.62
C MET A 1 14.98 2.68 7.12
N PRO A 2 16.05 2.42 6.34
CA PRO A 2 15.87 2.10 4.92
C PRO A 2 14.97 0.86 4.84
N GLY A 3 14.00 0.87 3.92
CA GLY A 3 13.14 -0.29 3.69
C GLY A 3 13.96 -1.53 3.30
N PRO A 4 13.35 -2.72 3.30
CA PRO A 4 14.03 -3.93 2.85
C PRO A 4 14.66 -3.70 1.46
N PRO A 5 15.82 -4.31 1.17
CA PRO A 5 16.44 -4.19 -0.15
C PRO A 5 15.45 -4.68 -1.22
N ALA A 6 15.37 -3.96 -2.33
CA ALA A 6 14.41 -4.18 -3.42
C ALA A 6 14.63 -5.48 -4.23
N SER A 7 15.15 -6.55 -3.63
CA SER A 7 15.56 -7.81 -4.27
C SER A 7 15.02 -8.94 -3.39
N ASP A 8 13.92 -9.63 -3.67
CA ASP A 8 13.69 -10.51 -4.83
C ASP A 8 12.18 -10.68 -5.14
N TRP A 9 11.36 -9.69 -4.77
CA TRP A 9 9.92 -9.78 -4.99
C TRP A 9 9.57 -9.71 -6.47
N LEU A 10 8.65 -10.60 -6.88
CA LEU A 10 8.15 -10.64 -8.25
C LEU A 10 7.33 -9.39 -8.56
N GLU A 11 7.35 -9.00 -9.83
CA GLU A 11 6.52 -7.92 -10.36
C GLU A 11 5.13 -8.47 -10.70
N HIS A 12 4.08 -7.78 -10.26
CA HIS A 12 2.67 -8.14 -10.47
C HIS A 12 1.94 -7.04 -11.24
N ASP A 13 1.19 -7.40 -12.28
CA ASP A 13 0.26 -6.49 -12.98
C ASP A 13 -1.03 -6.33 -12.16
N ILE A 14 -1.21 -5.15 -11.58
CA ILE A 14 -2.29 -4.89 -10.63
C ILE A 14 -3.56 -4.42 -11.34
N CYS A 15 -3.44 -3.44 -12.22
CA CYS A 15 -4.56 -2.87 -12.98
C CYS A 15 -4.06 -1.97 -14.11
N SER A 16 -4.97 -1.58 -15.00
CA SER A 16 -4.68 -0.51 -15.95
C SER A 16 -4.62 0.86 -15.28
N SER A 17 -3.81 1.76 -15.83
CA SER A 17 -3.69 3.13 -15.32
C SER A 17 -5.02 3.88 -15.29
N VAL A 18 -5.95 3.56 -16.20
CA VAL A 18 -7.25 4.23 -16.29
C VAL A 18 -8.22 3.79 -15.20
N GLU A 19 -8.00 2.61 -14.62
CA GLU A 19 -8.77 2.12 -13.47
C GLU A 19 -8.34 2.78 -12.15
N LEU A 20 -7.21 3.50 -12.13
CA LEU A 20 -6.72 4.24 -10.98
C LEU A 20 -6.65 5.75 -11.30
N PRO A 21 -7.80 6.45 -11.34
CA PRO A 21 -7.81 7.90 -11.54
C PRO A 21 -7.17 8.65 -10.37
N GLU A 22 -6.93 9.94 -10.55
CA GLU A 22 -6.40 10.82 -9.51
C GLU A 22 -7.28 10.78 -8.24
N CYS A 23 -6.65 10.75 -7.07
CA CYS A 23 -7.31 10.60 -5.76
C CYS A 23 -8.07 9.29 -5.54
N ALA A 24 -7.82 8.25 -6.35
CA ALA A 24 -8.33 6.91 -6.11
C ALA A 24 -7.27 5.99 -5.50
N ALA A 25 -7.74 4.95 -4.81
CA ALA A 25 -6.93 3.84 -4.34
C ALA A 25 -7.57 2.52 -4.75
N ARG A 26 -6.76 1.48 -4.85
CA ARG A 26 -7.19 0.12 -5.20
C ARG A 26 -6.37 -0.90 -4.43
N GLY A 27 -7.04 -1.80 -3.73
CA GLY A 27 -6.46 -2.96 -3.08
C GLY A 27 -6.10 -4.05 -4.08
N PHE A 28 -5.10 -4.85 -3.74
CA PHE A 28 -4.70 -6.03 -4.50
C PHE A 28 -4.21 -7.13 -3.58
N GLU A 29 -4.19 -8.34 -4.12
CA GLU A 29 -3.69 -9.54 -3.44
C GLU A 29 -2.64 -10.21 -4.33
N CYS A 30 -1.53 -10.68 -3.73
CA CYS A 30 -0.46 -11.42 -4.39
C CYS A 30 -0.26 -12.78 -3.70
N GLY A 31 0.13 -13.79 -4.48
CA GLY A 31 0.32 -15.16 -4.01
C GLY A 31 -0.94 -16.02 -3.97
N THR A 32 -0.78 -17.24 -3.46
CA THR A 32 -1.84 -18.26 -3.38
C THR A 32 -1.95 -18.84 -1.97
N GLY A 33 -3.14 -19.33 -1.62
CA GLY A 33 -3.41 -19.93 -0.31
C GLY A 33 -4.36 -19.11 0.56
N ASP A 34 -4.48 -19.49 1.83
CA ASP A 34 -5.47 -18.89 2.75
C ASP A 34 -5.08 -17.48 3.22
N TRP A 35 -3.80 -17.10 3.08
CA TRP A 35 -3.23 -15.85 3.58
C TRP A 35 -2.36 -15.16 2.52
N PRO A 36 -2.94 -14.74 1.38
CA PRO A 36 -2.20 -14.01 0.36
C PRO A 36 -1.67 -12.68 0.92
N PHE A 37 -0.58 -12.20 0.35
CA PHE A 37 -0.12 -10.84 0.63
C PHE A 37 -1.18 -9.84 0.15
N ARG A 38 -1.45 -8.80 0.96
CA ARG A 38 -2.41 -7.75 0.62
C ARG A 38 -1.70 -6.40 0.57
N GLY A 39 -1.87 -5.69 -0.53
CA GLY A 39 -1.36 -4.36 -0.74
C GLY A 39 -2.42 -3.43 -1.31
N PHE A 40 -2.06 -2.18 -1.52
CA PHE A 40 -2.87 -1.24 -2.27
C PHE A 40 -2.01 -0.25 -3.04
N VAL A 41 -2.56 0.24 -4.14
CA VAL A 41 -2.02 1.33 -4.95
C VAL A 41 -2.92 2.55 -4.83
N LEU A 42 -2.36 3.74 -4.98
CA LEU A 42 -3.12 5.00 -5.04
C LEU A 42 -2.48 5.96 -6.02
N ARG A 43 -3.27 6.89 -6.57
CA ARG A 43 -2.76 7.97 -7.41
C ARG A 43 -2.93 9.32 -6.73
N ARG A 44 -1.83 10.06 -6.62
CA ARG A 44 -1.81 11.42 -6.09
C ARG A 44 -0.80 12.30 -6.81
N GLY A 45 -1.21 13.51 -7.19
CA GLY A 45 -0.38 14.46 -7.92
C GLY A 45 0.12 13.88 -9.24
N GLY A 46 -0.69 13.05 -9.91
CA GLY A 46 -0.32 12.38 -11.16
C GLY A 46 0.68 11.22 -11.00
N ARG A 47 1.08 10.86 -9.77
CA ARG A 47 2.02 9.78 -9.48
C ARG A 47 1.33 8.63 -8.77
N VAL A 48 1.77 7.41 -9.05
CA VAL A 48 1.29 6.20 -8.37
C VAL A 48 2.19 5.88 -7.18
N PHE A 49 1.57 5.50 -6.07
CA PHE A 49 2.23 5.02 -4.86
C PHE A 49 1.65 3.66 -4.47
N ALA A 50 2.44 2.80 -3.86
CA ALA A 50 2.02 1.47 -3.44
C ALA A 50 2.50 1.16 -2.01
N TYR A 51 1.65 0.51 -1.24
CA TYR A 51 1.92 0.18 0.16
C TYR A 51 1.38 -1.21 0.52
N ALA A 52 2.03 -1.86 1.48
CA ALA A 52 1.45 -3.02 2.13
C ALA A 52 0.20 -2.61 2.92
N ASN A 53 -0.84 -3.44 2.88
CA ASN A 53 -2.08 -3.21 3.60
C ASN A 53 -1.96 -3.64 5.08
N ILE A 54 -0.99 -3.07 5.78
CA ILE A 54 -0.63 -3.43 7.16
C ILE A 54 -0.33 -2.16 7.95
N CYS A 55 -1.16 -1.86 8.95
CA CYS A 55 -0.99 -0.69 9.79
C CYS A 55 0.19 -0.91 10.77
N PRO A 56 1.20 -0.02 10.82
CA PRO A 56 2.38 -0.19 11.67
C PRO A 56 2.09 -0.03 13.17
N HIS A 57 0.83 0.29 13.54
CA HIS A 57 0.38 0.33 14.93
C HIS A 57 0.24 -1.07 15.53
N ARG A 58 -0.63 -1.90 14.95
CA ARG A 58 -1.03 -3.23 15.48
C ARG A 58 -1.08 -4.32 14.40
N ARG A 59 -0.55 -4.04 13.21
CA ARG A 59 -0.53 -4.94 12.04
C ARG A 59 -1.91 -5.37 11.54
N HIS A 60 -2.95 -4.59 11.84
CA HIS A 60 -4.26 -4.77 11.20
C HIS A 60 -4.26 -4.23 9.77
N MET A 61 -5.18 -4.74 8.95
CA MET A 61 -5.47 -4.14 7.64
C MET A 61 -5.91 -2.68 7.78
N LEU A 62 -5.55 -1.86 6.81
CA LEU A 62 -5.93 -0.45 6.79
C LEU A 62 -7.38 -0.28 6.38
N ASP A 63 -7.90 -1.13 5.52
CA ASP A 63 -9.28 -1.08 5.04
C ASP A 63 -10.17 -2.10 5.78
N MET A 64 -11.45 -1.76 5.87
CA MET A 64 -12.54 -2.67 6.26
C MET A 64 -13.52 -2.88 5.10
N VAL A 65 -13.47 -1.98 4.13
CA VAL A 65 -14.22 -2.00 2.87
C VAL A 65 -13.17 -1.90 1.77
N PRO A 66 -13.17 -2.82 0.78
CA PRO A 66 -12.18 -2.81 -0.29
C PRO A 66 -12.03 -1.43 -0.92
N ASP A 67 -10.79 -1.08 -1.28
CA ASP A 67 -10.40 0.15 -1.97
C ASP A 67 -10.59 1.46 -1.16
N HIS A 68 -11.21 1.39 0.02
CA HIS A 68 -11.54 2.56 0.83
C HIS A 68 -10.38 2.99 1.75
N PHE A 69 -9.26 3.38 1.15
CA PHE A 69 -8.04 3.82 1.85
C PHE A 69 -7.96 5.33 2.06
N LEU A 70 -8.49 6.12 1.11
CA LEU A 70 -8.28 7.57 1.05
C LEU A 70 -9.41 8.35 1.74
N VAL A 71 -9.04 9.50 2.31
CA VAL A 71 -9.96 10.44 2.97
C VAL A 71 -9.57 11.88 2.66
N HIS A 72 -10.50 12.81 2.91
CA HIS A 72 -10.31 14.25 2.65
C HIS A 72 -9.86 14.49 1.20
N ASP A 73 -10.64 13.97 0.25
CA ASP A 73 -10.37 14.08 -1.20
C ASP A 73 -8.97 13.60 -1.62
N GLY A 74 -8.51 12.51 -0.99
CA GLY A 74 -7.21 11.90 -1.30
C GLY A 74 -6.02 12.55 -0.60
N GLN A 75 -6.23 13.49 0.33
CA GLN A 75 -5.14 14.12 1.08
C GLN A 75 -4.45 13.16 2.05
N PHE A 76 -5.18 12.18 2.60
CA PHE A 76 -4.61 11.22 3.54
C PHE A 76 -5.08 9.80 3.26
N ILE A 77 -4.21 8.84 3.58
CA ILE A 77 -4.58 7.45 3.79
C ILE A 77 -5.08 7.32 5.23
N ARG A 78 -6.17 6.58 5.46
CA ARG A 78 -6.71 6.32 6.80
C ARG A 78 -6.70 4.83 7.11
N CYS A 79 -6.17 4.46 8.27
CA CYS A 79 -6.43 3.15 8.86
C CYS A 79 -7.84 3.14 9.46
N ALA A 80 -8.74 2.32 8.90
CA ALA A 80 -10.13 2.17 9.33
C ALA A 80 -10.27 1.58 10.73
N SER A 81 -9.26 0.87 11.26
CA SER A 81 -9.35 0.27 12.60
C SER A 81 -9.33 1.30 13.73
N HIS A 82 -8.38 2.24 13.70
CA HIS A 82 -8.13 3.19 14.82
C HIS A 82 -7.89 4.64 14.35
N GLY A 83 -8.12 4.94 13.08
CA GLY A 83 -8.12 6.31 12.55
C GLY A 83 -6.74 6.94 12.34
N ALA A 84 -5.66 6.17 12.32
CA ALA A 84 -4.34 6.71 11.97
C ALA A 84 -4.36 7.29 10.55
N LEU A 85 -3.75 8.47 10.37
CA LEU A 85 -3.66 9.16 9.09
C LEU A 85 -2.23 9.17 8.58
N PHE A 86 -2.06 8.89 7.29
CA PHE A 86 -0.76 8.84 6.62
C PHE A 86 -0.74 9.73 5.39
N VAL A 87 0.42 10.33 5.12
CA VAL A 87 0.67 11.13 3.91
C VAL A 87 0.84 10.19 2.71
N PRO A 88 0.04 10.32 1.63
CA PRO A 88 0.08 9.40 0.49
C PRO A 88 1.42 9.31 -0.23
N GLU A 89 2.20 10.39 -0.26
CA GLU A 89 3.45 10.46 -1.01
C GLU A 89 4.63 9.83 -0.26
N THR A 90 4.52 9.67 1.06
CA THR A 90 5.64 9.27 1.93
C THR A 90 5.32 8.11 2.86
N GLY A 91 4.03 7.76 3.00
CA GLY A 91 3.53 6.80 3.97
C GLY A 91 3.67 7.24 5.43
N GLU A 92 4.04 8.50 5.71
CA GLU A 92 4.29 8.98 7.07
C GLU A 92 3.03 9.16 7.88
N THR A 93 3.00 8.63 9.11
CA THR A 93 1.89 8.88 10.02
C THR A 93 1.93 10.32 10.53
N VAL A 94 0.87 11.08 10.29
CA VAL A 94 0.72 12.48 10.75
C VAL A 94 -0.31 12.63 11.87
N ALA A 95 -1.16 11.63 12.08
CA ALA A 95 -2.13 11.62 13.18
C ALA A 95 -2.45 10.19 13.65
N GLY A 96 -2.88 10.08 14.91
CA GLY A 96 -3.32 8.82 15.50
C GLY A 96 -2.23 8.06 16.26
N PRO A 97 -2.49 6.79 16.64
CA PRO A 97 -1.69 6.07 17.63
C PRO A 97 -0.31 5.59 17.16
N CYS A 98 0.04 5.76 15.88
CA CYS A 98 1.34 5.37 15.32
C CYS A 98 2.16 6.55 14.76
N ILE A 99 2.03 7.74 15.35
CA ILE A 99 2.88 8.92 15.03
C ILE A 99 4.36 8.52 15.02
N GLY A 100 5.10 9.01 14.01
CA GLY A 100 6.52 8.72 13.82
C GLY A 100 6.84 7.39 13.14
N LYS A 101 5.83 6.56 12.83
CA LYS A 101 5.97 5.37 11.97
C LYS A 101 5.62 5.69 10.52
N ARG A 102 5.88 4.74 9.61
CA ARG A 102 5.50 4.82 8.20
C ARG A 102 4.90 3.51 7.71
N LEU A 103 4.08 3.60 6.66
CA LEU A 103 3.66 2.43 5.89
C LEU A 103 4.84 1.78 5.18
N LEU A 104 4.79 0.46 5.00
CA LEU A 104 5.75 -0.26 4.19
C LEU A 104 5.46 0.04 2.72
N ALA A 105 6.34 0.81 2.08
CA ALA A 105 6.25 1.12 0.66
C ALA A 105 6.63 -0.09 -0.19
N LEU A 106 5.91 -0.28 -1.29
CA LEU A 106 6.19 -1.29 -2.30
C LEU A 106 6.72 -0.59 -3.56
N PRO A 107 7.78 -1.10 -4.21
CA PRO A 107 8.20 -0.57 -5.51
C PRO A 107 7.05 -0.64 -6.51
N VAL A 108 6.77 0.47 -7.19
CA VAL A 108 5.70 0.58 -8.17
C VAL A 108 6.18 1.33 -9.41
N THR A 109 5.80 0.82 -10.57
CA THR A 109 6.08 1.45 -11.87
C THR A 109 4.80 1.53 -12.68
N GLU A 110 4.61 2.66 -13.36
CA GLU A 110 3.58 2.80 -14.38
C GLU A 110 4.24 2.69 -15.76
N ARG A 111 3.94 1.63 -16.51
CA ARG A 111 4.54 1.35 -17.83
C ARG A 111 3.49 0.81 -18.79
N ASP A 112 3.47 1.30 -20.02
CA ASP A 112 2.55 0.85 -21.08
C ASP A 112 1.07 0.88 -20.67
N GLY A 113 0.67 1.87 -19.86
CA GLY A 113 -0.70 2.01 -19.36
C GLY A 113 -1.09 0.99 -18.28
N ARG A 114 -0.12 0.31 -17.67
CA ARG A 114 -0.28 -0.66 -16.58
C ARG A 114 0.42 -0.20 -15.32
N ILE A 115 -0.15 -0.58 -14.17
CA ILE A 115 0.44 -0.38 -12.85
C ILE A 115 1.03 -1.71 -12.39
N LEU A 116 2.35 -1.72 -12.24
CA LEU A 116 3.15 -2.88 -11.90
C LEU A 116 3.74 -2.68 -10.49
N VAL A 117 3.57 -3.66 -9.60
CA VAL A 117 4.06 -3.58 -8.22
C VAL A 117 4.97 -4.76 -7.92
N CYS A 118 6.15 -4.50 -7.36
CA CYS A 118 6.99 -5.56 -6.78
C CYS A 118 6.48 -5.88 -5.38
N ALA A 119 5.94 -7.07 -5.19
CA ALA A 119 5.33 -7.49 -3.93
C ALA A 119 5.63 -8.96 -3.62
N PRO A 120 5.72 -9.34 -2.33
CA PRO A 120 5.84 -10.73 -1.95
C PRO A 120 4.54 -11.49 -2.21
N ASP A 121 4.62 -12.82 -2.20
CA ASP A 121 3.45 -13.70 -2.34
C ASP A 121 2.75 -13.97 -0.99
N SER A 122 3.42 -13.72 0.14
CA SER A 122 2.81 -13.87 1.46
C SER A 122 3.27 -12.82 2.47
N LEU A 123 2.46 -12.65 3.53
CA LEU A 123 2.84 -11.84 4.69
C LEU A 123 4.08 -12.40 5.40
N GLN A 124 4.28 -13.72 5.36
CA GLN A 124 5.42 -14.37 5.99
C GLN A 124 6.72 -13.94 5.32
N ASP A 125 6.74 -13.79 4.00
CA ASP A 125 7.91 -13.28 3.27
C ASP A 125 8.27 -11.84 3.64
N VAL A 126 7.28 -11.04 4.04
CA VAL A 126 7.51 -9.69 4.59
C VAL A 126 8.13 -9.75 5.98
N ILE A 127 7.75 -10.73 6.79
CA ILE A 127 8.23 -10.89 8.17
C ILE A 127 9.64 -11.51 8.20
N ASP A 128 9.91 -12.48 7.33
CA ASP A 128 11.18 -13.21 7.27
C ASP A 128 12.30 -12.41 6.60
N GLY A 129 11.94 -11.38 5.81
CA GLY A 129 12.88 -10.46 5.15
C GLY A 129 13.18 -9.16 5.92
N VAL A 130 12.80 -9.06 7.21
CA VAL A 130 13.07 -7.92 8.12
C VAL A 130 13.97 -8.34 9.27
#